data_AF-A0A7S1S0V7-F1
#
_entry.id   AF-A0A7S1S0V7-F1
#
_cell.length_a   1.000
_cell.length_b   1.000
_cell.length_c   1.000
_cell.angle_alpha   90.00
_cell.angle_beta   90.00
_cell.angle_gamma   90.00
#
_symmetry.space_group_name_H-M   'P 1'
#
loop_
_entity.id
_entity.type
_entity.pdbx_description
1 polymer ?
#
loop_
_entity_poly.entity_id
_entity_poly.type
_entity_poly.pdbx_seq_one_letter_code
_entity_poly.pdbx_strand_id
1 'polypeptide(L)'
;LKPFWLKSSSHPLVLICSLVRRRRILGMELSGFNVNHGFCEALVRGLRCGFLTVEDYRRLGTSDTLEDLRSALEETDYGTFLQDEPSPLLVSTVSRKCYEKLADEFRYVKAQTVEPLTTFMDFIAREKMIDNVCMIIQGALNNKKPVDMLEKIHPLGVFENMKTIMSENFDVQGGFDDVYRIFLVDTPIGPYFEEYVKKKDDRREGSLGNVETSQVGGVLTKQDLELMKASLKKAWLEDFHGFCMGLGGTTAEVMGHILSMDADFRVMLVAINSLNTNLSTEQQREERNSLYPNFGYLYPEGHKQLRTVWNETTIRAALDAPNYAKYMQLFDQVKQFYDAERSEGSARAGGAGLQSIEDLIYADCVENYEMAFEQQYHFGVFYAWVKLREQEIRNIRWAGDMIILNKKDEIDTTVVKIFKPRS
;
A
#
# COMPACT_ATOMS: atom_id res chain seq x y z
N LEU A 1 -3.95 59.43 25.12
CA LEU A 1 -3.07 58.28 25.44
C LEU A 1 -3.97 57.15 25.94
N LYS A 2 -4.11 56.09 25.14
CA LYS A 2 -5.11 55.02 25.29
C LYS A 2 -4.79 54.09 26.48
N PRO A 3 -5.83 53.60 27.17
CA PRO A 3 -5.84 52.26 27.74
C PRO A 3 -6.90 51.34 27.09
N PHE A 4 -6.52 50.06 27.04
CA PHE A 4 -7.31 48.83 27.05
C PHE A 4 -8.85 48.93 27.02
N TRP A 5 -9.47 48.44 25.93
CA TRP A 5 -10.78 47.77 25.94
C TRP A 5 -10.86 46.68 24.85
N LEU A 6 -11.37 45.54 25.29
CA LEU A 6 -11.86 44.32 24.63
C LEU A 6 -12.13 44.31 23.11
N LYS A 7 -11.75 43.19 22.46
CA LYS A 7 -12.66 42.40 21.62
C LYS A 7 -12.20 40.94 21.46
N SER A 8 -12.70 40.10 22.35
CA SER A 8 -12.95 38.67 22.11
C SER A 8 -14.28 38.56 21.36
N SER A 9 -14.32 37.87 20.21
CA SER A 9 -15.51 37.19 19.63
C SER A 9 -15.31 36.79 18.16
N SER A 10 -14.66 35.65 17.91
CA SER A 10 -14.70 35.02 16.56
C SER A 10 -14.76 33.48 16.54
N HIS A 11 -14.74 32.80 17.68
CA HIS A 11 -14.63 31.33 17.72
C HIS A 11 -15.92 30.50 17.79
N PRO A 12 -17.08 30.96 18.32
CA PRO A 12 -18.25 30.08 18.39
C PRO A 12 -18.99 29.92 17.06
N LEU A 13 -18.96 30.92 16.16
CA LEU A 13 -19.72 30.88 14.90
C LEU A 13 -19.13 29.91 13.87
N VAL A 14 -17.80 29.75 13.83
CA VAL A 14 -17.14 28.79 12.91
C VAL A 14 -17.40 27.35 13.37
N LEU A 15 -17.37 27.11 14.69
CA LEU A 15 -17.67 25.80 15.27
C LEU A 15 -19.15 25.43 15.10
N ILE A 16 -20.06 26.40 15.26
CA ILE A 16 -21.50 26.18 15.05
C ILE A 16 -21.80 25.95 13.57
N CYS A 17 -21.18 26.69 12.65
CA CYS A 17 -21.31 26.42 11.21
C CYS A 17 -20.75 25.06 10.81
N SER A 18 -19.59 24.63 11.35
CA SER A 18 -19.05 23.30 11.07
C SER A 18 -19.91 22.18 11.67
N LEU A 19 -20.47 22.37 12.87
CA LEU A 19 -21.41 21.43 13.52
C LEU A 19 -22.76 21.36 12.80
N VAL A 20 -23.31 22.48 12.33
CA VAL A 20 -24.56 22.53 11.56
C VAL A 20 -24.38 21.94 10.17
N ARG A 21 -23.21 22.18 9.53
CA ARG A 21 -22.85 21.55 8.25
C ARG A 21 -22.62 20.04 8.43
N ARG A 22 -21.93 19.60 9.50
CA ARG A 22 -21.83 18.18 9.89
C ARG A 22 -23.19 17.54 10.11
N ARG A 23 -24.10 18.17 10.85
CA ARG A 23 -25.46 17.65 11.08
C ARG A 23 -26.29 17.52 9.79
N ARG A 24 -26.16 18.45 8.85
CA ARG A 24 -26.84 18.37 7.54
C ARG A 24 -26.25 17.29 6.63
N ILE A 25 -24.93 17.14 6.61
CA ILE A 25 -24.23 16.12 5.81
C ILE A 25 -24.56 14.72 6.35
N LEU A 26 -24.43 14.49 7.67
CA LEU A 26 -24.84 13.24 8.32
C LEU A 26 -26.31 12.88 8.05
N GLY A 27 -27.22 13.86 8.09
CA GLY A 27 -28.65 13.63 7.81
C GLY A 27 -28.97 13.26 6.35
N MET A 28 -28.18 13.75 5.38
CA MET A 28 -28.29 13.39 3.96
C MET A 28 -27.60 12.05 3.66
N GLU A 29 -26.44 11.77 4.27
CA GLU A 29 -25.72 10.49 4.12
C GLU A 29 -26.53 9.31 4.65
N LEU A 30 -27.12 9.44 5.84
CA LEU A 30 -28.01 8.43 6.43
C LEU A 30 -29.24 8.10 5.56
N SER A 31 -29.70 9.04 4.74
CA SER A 31 -30.91 8.88 3.91
C SER A 31 -30.62 8.41 2.49
N GLY A 32 -29.47 8.78 1.92
CA GLY A 32 -29.12 8.51 0.52
C GLY A 32 -28.15 7.35 0.30
N PHE A 33 -27.25 7.07 1.25
CA PHE A 33 -26.18 6.07 1.06
C PHE A 33 -26.74 4.65 0.86
N ASN A 34 -27.70 4.25 1.69
CA ASN A 34 -28.27 2.91 1.66
C ASN A 34 -29.07 2.61 0.38
N VAL A 35 -29.54 3.64 -0.32
CA VAL A 35 -30.31 3.48 -1.56
C VAL A 35 -29.48 2.78 -2.64
N ASN A 36 -28.21 3.14 -2.75
CA ASN A 36 -27.32 2.66 -3.81
C ASN A 36 -26.20 1.73 -3.30
N HIS A 37 -25.80 1.85 -2.03
CA HIS A 37 -24.59 1.19 -1.50
C HIS A 37 -24.84 0.33 -0.27
N GLY A 38 -26.07 0.31 0.28
CA GLY A 38 -26.38 -0.42 1.50
C GLY A 38 -26.15 -1.92 1.38
N PHE A 39 -26.50 -2.52 0.24
CA PHE A 39 -26.25 -3.93 -0.03
C PHE A 39 -24.74 -4.24 -0.08
N CYS A 40 -23.96 -3.45 -0.81
CA CYS A 40 -22.51 -3.65 -0.92
C CYS A 40 -21.80 -3.47 0.42
N GLU A 41 -22.19 -2.47 1.22
CA GLU A 41 -21.63 -2.27 2.57
C GLU A 41 -21.96 -3.47 3.48
N ALA A 42 -23.22 -3.93 3.48
CA ALA A 42 -23.63 -5.09 4.27
C ALA A 42 -22.88 -6.36 3.85
N LEU A 43 -22.67 -6.56 2.55
CA LEU A 43 -21.90 -7.69 2.02
C LEU A 43 -20.45 -7.68 2.52
N VAL A 44 -19.75 -6.55 2.42
CA VAL A 44 -18.36 -6.43 2.89
C VAL A 44 -18.25 -6.58 4.41
N ARG A 45 -19.24 -6.06 5.16
CA ARG A 45 -19.32 -6.30 6.61
C ARG A 45 -19.61 -7.76 6.97
N GLY A 46 -20.33 -8.49 6.12
CA GLY A 46 -20.48 -9.94 6.23
C GLY A 46 -19.15 -10.66 5.98
N LEU A 47 -18.41 -10.27 4.94
CA LEU A 47 -17.08 -10.83 4.64
C LEU A 47 -16.07 -10.58 5.77
N ARG A 48 -16.26 -9.52 6.57
CA ARG A 48 -15.47 -9.29 7.79
C ARG A 48 -15.61 -10.45 8.80
N CYS A 49 -16.75 -11.13 8.88
CA CYS A 49 -16.91 -12.27 9.79
C CYS A 49 -16.07 -13.49 9.37
N GLY A 50 -15.56 -13.51 8.13
CA GLY A 50 -14.69 -14.57 7.62
C GLY A 50 -13.19 -14.33 7.85
N PHE A 51 -12.78 -13.31 8.63
CA PHE A 51 -11.37 -13.16 9.01
C PHE A 51 -10.98 -14.20 10.06
N LEU A 52 -9.75 -14.69 9.97
CA LEU A 52 -9.14 -15.64 10.89
C LEU A 52 -9.03 -15.03 12.29
N THR A 53 -9.56 -15.76 13.25
CA THR A 53 -9.52 -15.42 14.67
C THR A 53 -8.19 -15.80 15.30
N VAL A 54 -7.97 -15.34 16.54
CA VAL A 54 -6.78 -15.71 17.33
C VAL A 54 -6.70 -17.23 17.54
N GLU A 55 -7.85 -17.90 17.67
CA GLU A 55 -7.92 -19.36 17.81
C GLU A 55 -7.54 -20.06 16.52
N ASP A 56 -7.91 -19.52 15.36
CA ASP A 56 -7.54 -20.05 14.05
C ASP A 56 -6.03 -19.97 13.85
N TYR A 57 -5.41 -18.83 14.16
CA TYR A 57 -3.95 -18.69 14.10
C TYR A 57 -3.23 -19.67 15.04
N ARG A 58 -3.81 -19.96 16.21
CA ARG A 58 -3.28 -20.98 17.12
C ARG A 58 -3.35 -22.38 16.50
N ARG A 59 -4.45 -22.72 15.81
CA ARG A 59 -4.59 -23.98 15.06
C ARG A 59 -3.56 -24.09 13.94
N LEU A 60 -3.35 -23.02 13.17
CA LEU A 60 -2.30 -22.97 12.15
C LEU A 60 -0.90 -23.19 12.75
N GLY A 61 -0.64 -22.62 13.94
CA GLY A 61 0.63 -22.81 14.65
C GLY A 61 0.90 -24.24 15.12
N THR A 62 -0.14 -25.06 15.30
CA THR A 62 0.00 -26.48 15.67
C THR A 62 0.20 -27.43 14.49
N SER A 63 0.15 -26.93 13.24
CA SER A 63 0.27 -27.76 12.04
C SER A 63 1.70 -28.26 11.83
N ASP A 64 1.88 -29.55 11.54
CA ASP A 64 3.20 -30.16 11.33
C ASP A 64 3.65 -30.12 9.87
N THR A 65 2.69 -30.19 8.95
CA THR A 65 2.90 -30.20 7.50
C THR A 65 2.01 -29.17 6.81
N LEU A 66 2.28 -28.89 5.53
CA LEU A 66 1.42 -28.03 4.72
C LEU A 66 0.04 -28.64 4.44
N GLU A 67 -0.09 -29.96 4.52
CA GLU A 67 -1.40 -30.64 4.40
C GLU A 67 -2.23 -30.45 5.69
N ASP A 68 -1.59 -30.37 6.85
CA ASP A 68 -2.26 -29.99 8.10
C ASP A 68 -2.71 -28.53 8.06
N LEU A 69 -1.86 -27.63 7.54
CA LEU A 69 -2.21 -26.23 7.31
C LEU A 69 -3.43 -26.11 6.38
N ARG A 70 -3.45 -26.87 5.29
CA ARG A 70 -4.60 -26.94 4.39
C ARG A 70 -5.87 -27.39 5.13
N SER A 71 -5.79 -28.48 5.88
CA SER A 71 -6.93 -29.02 6.64
C SER A 71 -7.46 -28.00 7.66
N ALA A 72 -6.56 -27.27 8.35
CA ALA A 72 -6.94 -26.21 9.27
C ALA A 72 -7.62 -25.01 8.57
N LEU A 73 -7.21 -24.66 7.35
CA LEU A 73 -7.85 -23.62 6.55
C LEU A 73 -9.21 -24.07 5.98
N GLU A 74 -9.40 -25.35 5.69
CA GLU A 74 -10.68 -25.90 5.21
C GLU A 74 -11.82 -25.74 6.24
N GLU A 75 -11.50 -25.71 7.54
CA GLU A 75 -12.44 -25.46 8.63
C GLU A 75 -12.85 -23.97 8.77
N THR A 76 -12.25 -23.08 7.98
CA THR A 76 -12.49 -21.62 8.01
C THR A 76 -13.26 -21.16 6.75
N ASP A 77 -13.48 -19.85 6.60
CA ASP A 77 -14.13 -19.27 5.41
C ASP A 77 -13.35 -19.48 4.09
N TYR A 78 -12.10 -19.96 4.19
CA TYR A 78 -11.32 -20.41 3.04
C TYR A 78 -11.91 -21.67 2.38
N GLY A 79 -12.59 -22.55 3.13
CA GLY A 79 -13.23 -23.75 2.60
C GLY A 79 -12.29 -24.64 1.78
N THR A 80 -12.82 -25.35 0.79
CA THR A 80 -12.08 -26.33 -0.03
C THR A 80 -11.33 -25.70 -1.22
N PHE A 81 -10.78 -24.50 -1.07
CA PHE A 81 -10.14 -23.76 -2.16
C PHE A 81 -8.84 -24.40 -2.70
N LEU A 82 -8.24 -25.33 -1.94
CA LEU A 82 -7.04 -26.08 -2.32
C LEU A 82 -7.34 -27.50 -2.81
N GLN A 83 -8.61 -27.86 -3.05
CA GLN A 83 -9.02 -29.23 -3.35
C GLN A 83 -8.36 -29.81 -4.61
N ASP A 84 -8.18 -28.98 -5.64
CA ASP A 84 -7.68 -29.38 -6.95
C ASP A 84 -6.16 -29.29 -7.09
N GLU A 85 -5.43 -28.83 -6.05
CA GLU A 85 -3.98 -28.65 -6.13
C GLU A 85 -3.25 -29.97 -5.81
N PRO A 86 -2.31 -30.40 -6.68
CA PRO A 86 -1.60 -31.66 -6.48
C PRO A 86 -0.52 -31.54 -5.39
N SER A 87 -0.30 -32.62 -4.63
CA SER A 87 0.84 -32.72 -3.72
C SER A 87 2.15 -32.91 -4.50
N PRO A 88 3.29 -32.34 -4.05
CA PRO A 88 3.48 -31.58 -2.81
C PRO A 88 3.01 -30.11 -2.90
N LEU A 89 2.30 -29.65 -1.87
CA LEU A 89 1.90 -28.25 -1.75
C LEU A 89 3.12 -27.35 -1.55
N LEU A 90 3.11 -26.21 -2.23
CA LEU A 90 4.09 -25.13 -2.02
C LEU A 90 3.40 -23.97 -1.30
N VAL A 91 4.12 -23.29 -0.42
CA VAL A 91 3.62 -22.08 0.28
C VAL A 91 3.24 -20.98 -0.71
N SER A 92 3.98 -20.87 -1.83
CA SER A 92 3.63 -19.97 -2.93
C SER A 92 2.28 -20.31 -3.57
N THR A 93 1.97 -21.60 -3.73
CA THR A 93 0.68 -22.07 -4.27
C THR A 93 -0.46 -21.72 -3.32
N VAL A 94 -0.30 -21.95 -2.02
CA VAL A 94 -1.29 -21.59 -0.99
C VAL A 94 -1.58 -20.10 -1.03
N SER A 95 -0.53 -19.26 -0.97
CA SER A 95 -0.69 -17.80 -1.01
C SER A 95 -1.36 -17.32 -2.29
N ARG A 96 -0.96 -17.85 -3.46
CA ARG A 96 -1.59 -17.53 -4.75
C ARG A 96 -3.09 -17.84 -4.72
N LYS A 97 -3.47 -19.02 -4.25
CA LYS A 97 -4.86 -19.46 -4.17
C LYS A 97 -5.68 -18.60 -3.21
N CYS A 98 -5.10 -18.14 -2.11
CA CYS A 98 -5.76 -17.17 -1.24
C CYS A 98 -5.98 -15.81 -1.94
N TYR A 99 -5.01 -15.34 -2.73
CA TYR A 99 -5.17 -14.11 -3.52
C TYR A 99 -6.18 -14.27 -4.66
N GLU A 100 -6.32 -15.46 -5.25
CA GLU A 100 -7.35 -15.77 -6.25
C GLU A 100 -8.75 -15.67 -5.63
N LYS A 101 -8.97 -16.28 -4.45
CA LYS A 101 -10.23 -16.15 -3.70
C LYS A 101 -10.57 -14.68 -3.39
N LEU A 102 -9.60 -13.91 -2.88
CA LEU A 102 -9.79 -12.47 -2.64
C LEU A 102 -10.17 -11.73 -3.94
N ALA A 103 -9.53 -12.07 -5.06
CA ALA A 103 -9.85 -11.43 -6.33
C ALA A 103 -11.24 -11.78 -6.85
N ASP A 104 -11.71 -13.01 -6.64
CA ASP A 104 -13.07 -13.41 -7.02
C ASP A 104 -14.12 -12.71 -6.15
N GLU A 105 -13.90 -12.63 -4.83
CA GLU A 105 -14.75 -11.85 -3.92
C GLU A 105 -14.77 -10.37 -4.30
N PHE A 106 -13.60 -9.79 -4.60
CA PHE A 106 -13.49 -8.39 -5.00
C PHE A 106 -14.23 -8.11 -6.30
N ARG A 107 -14.10 -8.99 -7.31
CA ARG A 107 -14.84 -8.89 -8.57
C ARG A 107 -16.35 -9.01 -8.35
N TYR A 108 -16.77 -9.94 -7.49
CA TYR A 108 -18.18 -10.11 -7.14
C TYR A 108 -18.75 -8.86 -6.48
N VAL A 109 -18.07 -8.30 -5.47
CA VAL A 109 -18.48 -7.05 -4.82
C VAL A 109 -18.52 -5.91 -5.85
N LYS A 110 -17.45 -5.75 -6.64
CA LYS A 110 -17.34 -4.69 -7.66
C LYS A 110 -18.48 -4.75 -8.67
N ALA A 111 -18.88 -5.94 -9.12
CA ALA A 111 -19.97 -6.13 -10.10
C ALA A 111 -21.34 -5.63 -9.59
N GLN A 112 -21.50 -5.48 -8.27
CA GLN A 112 -22.73 -4.96 -7.65
C GLN A 112 -22.66 -3.47 -7.32
N THR A 113 -21.51 -2.83 -7.55
CA THR A 113 -21.32 -1.41 -7.21
C THR A 113 -21.87 -0.52 -8.32
N VAL A 114 -22.33 0.66 -7.92
CA VAL A 114 -22.69 1.77 -8.81
C VAL A 114 -21.82 2.97 -8.52
N GLU A 115 -21.69 3.91 -9.46
CA GLU A 115 -20.93 5.13 -9.23
C GLU A 115 -21.47 5.91 -8.01
N PRO A 116 -20.61 6.48 -7.15
CA PRO A 116 -19.14 6.61 -7.29
C PRO A 116 -18.31 5.44 -6.74
N LEU A 117 -18.95 4.39 -6.19
CA LEU A 117 -18.26 3.28 -5.53
C LEU A 117 -17.50 2.40 -6.54
N THR A 118 -17.96 2.30 -7.78
CA THR A 118 -17.24 1.58 -8.85
C THR A 118 -15.88 2.20 -9.11
N THR A 119 -15.81 3.52 -9.31
CA THR A 119 -14.55 4.26 -9.45
C THR A 119 -13.65 4.10 -8.21
N PHE A 120 -14.23 4.09 -7.00
CA PHE A 120 -13.49 3.85 -5.76
C PHE A 120 -12.82 2.47 -5.75
N MET A 121 -13.55 1.41 -6.12
CA MET A 121 -13.01 0.05 -6.24
C MET A 121 -11.91 -0.01 -7.33
N ASP A 122 -12.06 0.72 -8.43
CA ASP A 122 -11.03 0.82 -9.47
C ASP A 122 -9.74 1.47 -8.97
N PHE A 123 -9.80 2.42 -8.03
CA PHE A 123 -8.60 2.94 -7.38
C PHE A 123 -7.86 1.87 -6.57
N ILE A 124 -8.58 0.97 -5.88
CA ILE A 124 -7.96 -0.14 -5.14
C ILE A 124 -7.24 -1.10 -6.10
N ALA A 125 -7.89 -1.46 -7.22
CA ALA A 125 -7.30 -2.35 -8.21
C ALA A 125 -6.09 -1.72 -8.93
N ARG A 126 -6.12 -0.40 -9.18
CA ARG A 126 -5.03 0.36 -9.82
C ARG A 126 -3.70 0.23 -9.07
N GLU A 127 -3.72 0.16 -7.74
CA GLU A 127 -2.50 -0.05 -6.95
C GLU A 127 -1.78 -1.34 -7.35
N LYS A 128 -2.52 -2.44 -7.46
CA LYS A 128 -1.98 -3.76 -7.84
C LYS A 128 -1.67 -3.84 -9.32
N MET A 129 -2.37 -3.09 -10.14
CA MET A 129 -2.07 -2.95 -11.57
C MET A 129 -0.68 -2.34 -11.78
N ILE A 130 -0.32 -1.30 -11.00
CA ILE A 130 1.04 -0.71 -11.04
C ILE A 130 2.09 -1.77 -10.69
N ASP A 131 1.87 -2.54 -9.62
CA ASP A 131 2.79 -3.62 -9.22
C ASP A 131 2.97 -4.68 -10.33
N ASN A 132 1.86 -5.09 -10.96
CA ASN A 132 1.88 -6.06 -12.06
C ASN A 132 2.64 -5.53 -13.29
N VAL A 133 2.40 -4.27 -13.67
CA VAL A 133 3.08 -3.66 -14.83
C VAL A 133 4.58 -3.53 -14.59
N CYS A 134 5.00 -3.04 -13.42
CA CYS A 134 6.41 -2.98 -13.07
C CYS A 134 7.06 -4.37 -13.08
N MET A 135 6.34 -5.40 -12.63
CA MET A 135 6.83 -6.77 -12.64
C MET A 135 6.94 -7.34 -14.06
N ILE A 136 5.99 -7.06 -14.95
CA ILE A 136 6.04 -7.47 -16.37
C ILE A 136 7.27 -6.85 -17.05
N ILE A 137 7.49 -5.55 -16.86
CA ILE A 137 8.65 -4.85 -17.41
C ILE A 137 9.95 -5.47 -16.86
N GLN A 138 10.01 -5.74 -15.56
CA GLN A 138 11.16 -6.41 -14.95
C GLN A 138 11.38 -7.83 -15.50
N GLY A 139 10.30 -8.58 -15.76
CA GLY A 139 10.35 -9.90 -16.39
C GLY A 139 10.92 -9.86 -17.80
N ALA A 140 10.46 -8.89 -18.59
CA ALA A 140 10.92 -8.65 -19.95
C ALA A 140 12.42 -8.29 -19.98
N LEU A 141 12.88 -7.38 -19.10
CA LEU A 141 14.30 -7.04 -19.00
C LEU A 141 15.20 -8.23 -18.63
N ASN A 142 14.67 -9.20 -17.88
CA ASN A 142 15.41 -10.40 -17.51
C ASN A 142 15.20 -11.56 -18.50
N ASN A 143 14.58 -11.33 -19.66
CA ASN A 143 14.25 -12.36 -20.66
C ASN A 143 13.50 -13.56 -20.07
N LYS A 144 12.59 -13.33 -19.12
CA LYS A 144 11.76 -14.39 -18.54
C LYS A 144 10.60 -14.71 -19.46
N LYS A 145 10.22 -16.00 -19.50
CA LYS A 145 9.09 -16.43 -20.32
C LYS A 145 7.78 -15.87 -19.75
N PRO A 146 6.80 -15.53 -20.61
CA PRO A 146 5.49 -15.02 -20.17
C PRO A 146 4.79 -15.93 -19.17
N VAL A 147 4.89 -17.25 -19.36
CA VAL A 147 4.25 -18.27 -18.51
C VAL A 147 4.78 -18.21 -17.07
N ASP A 148 6.09 -18.08 -16.89
CA ASP A 148 6.74 -18.00 -15.58
C ASP A 148 6.40 -16.68 -14.84
N MET A 149 6.00 -15.66 -15.60
CA MET A 149 5.59 -14.36 -15.05
C MET A 149 4.15 -14.40 -14.55
N LEU A 150 3.26 -15.15 -15.22
CA LEU A 150 1.84 -15.28 -14.83
C LEU A 150 1.68 -15.76 -13.39
N GLU A 151 2.55 -16.67 -12.92
CA GLU A 151 2.50 -17.20 -11.56
C GLU A 151 2.80 -16.14 -10.48
N LYS A 152 3.42 -15.02 -10.84
CA LYS A 152 3.85 -13.97 -9.91
C LYS A 152 2.92 -12.76 -9.88
N ILE A 153 1.92 -12.74 -10.76
CA ILE A 153 1.02 -11.60 -10.93
C ILE A 153 0.01 -11.60 -9.82
N HIS A 154 -0.28 -10.40 -9.31
CA HIS A 154 -1.35 -10.21 -8.34
C HIS A 154 -2.72 -10.31 -9.03
N PRO A 155 -3.61 -11.26 -8.65
CA PRO A 155 -4.90 -11.49 -9.31
C PRO A 155 -5.85 -10.29 -9.33
N LEU A 156 -5.78 -9.39 -8.32
CA LEU A 156 -6.55 -8.13 -8.29
C LEU A 156 -6.14 -7.11 -9.37
N GLY A 157 -4.88 -7.12 -9.79
CA GLY A 157 -4.36 -6.15 -10.75
C GLY A 157 -4.40 -6.65 -12.20
N VAL A 158 -5.15 -7.72 -12.48
CA VAL A 158 -5.27 -8.30 -13.82
C VAL A 158 -6.24 -7.47 -14.65
N PHE A 159 -5.83 -7.14 -15.88
CA PHE A 159 -6.64 -6.44 -16.87
C PHE A 159 -6.65 -7.19 -18.21
N GLU A 160 -7.62 -6.90 -19.07
CA GLU A 160 -7.92 -7.69 -20.27
C GLU A 160 -6.72 -7.81 -21.22
N ASN A 161 -6.01 -6.71 -21.47
CA ASN A 161 -4.88 -6.68 -22.42
C ASN A 161 -3.55 -7.17 -21.84
N MET A 162 -3.53 -7.61 -20.58
CA MET A 162 -2.31 -8.01 -19.88
C MET A 162 -1.59 -9.19 -20.55
N LYS A 163 -2.34 -10.17 -21.10
CA LYS A 163 -1.76 -11.33 -21.79
C LYS A 163 -1.06 -10.95 -23.10
N THR A 164 -1.65 -10.00 -23.84
CA THR A 164 -1.08 -9.48 -25.09
C THR A 164 0.26 -8.80 -24.81
N ILE A 165 0.29 -7.93 -23.82
CA ILE A 165 1.49 -7.21 -23.39
C ILE A 165 2.62 -8.16 -22.99
N MET A 166 2.31 -9.27 -22.30
CA MET A 166 3.35 -10.24 -21.94
C MET A 166 3.90 -11.03 -23.12
N SER A 167 3.11 -11.20 -24.18
CA SER A 167 3.54 -11.93 -25.37
C SER A 167 4.37 -11.07 -26.34
N GLU A 168 4.42 -9.75 -26.12
CA GLU A 168 5.18 -8.83 -26.93
C GLU A 168 6.67 -8.86 -26.55
N ASN A 169 7.52 -8.86 -27.58
CA ASN A 169 8.96 -8.76 -27.38
C ASN A 169 9.31 -7.30 -27.10
N PHE A 170 9.64 -7.01 -25.85
CA PHE A 170 10.19 -5.71 -25.48
C PHE A 170 11.61 -5.58 -26.02
N ASP A 171 11.86 -4.60 -26.89
CA ASP A 171 13.23 -4.26 -27.25
C ASP A 171 13.88 -3.52 -26.08
N VAL A 172 14.84 -4.20 -25.44
CA VAL A 172 15.62 -3.64 -24.32
C VAL A 172 16.41 -2.40 -24.78
N GLN A 173 16.66 -2.23 -26.09
CA GLN A 173 17.32 -1.05 -26.66
C GLN A 173 16.38 0.14 -26.88
N GLY A 174 15.06 -0.08 -26.98
CA GLY A 174 14.04 0.97 -27.14
C GLY A 174 13.75 1.79 -25.88
N GLY A 175 14.27 1.35 -24.72
CA GLY A 175 14.11 2.05 -23.45
C GLY A 175 12.65 2.10 -22.97
N PHE A 176 12.22 3.25 -22.42
CA PHE A 176 10.86 3.41 -21.90
C PHE A 176 9.80 3.66 -22.98
N ASP A 177 10.18 3.95 -24.24
CA ASP A 177 9.23 4.36 -25.29
C ASP A 177 8.36 3.19 -25.79
N ASP A 178 8.95 2.01 -25.96
CA ASP A 178 8.18 0.81 -26.36
C ASP A 178 7.25 0.35 -25.23
N VAL A 179 7.73 0.34 -23.99
CA VAL A 179 6.91 0.12 -22.79
C VAL A 179 5.75 1.12 -22.77
N TYR A 180 6.05 2.41 -22.95
CA TYR A 180 5.06 3.47 -22.95
C TYR A 180 3.98 3.28 -24.04
N ARG A 181 4.36 2.98 -25.28
CA ARG A 181 3.41 2.72 -26.38
C ARG A 181 2.52 1.51 -26.11
N ILE A 182 3.08 0.45 -25.54
CA ILE A 182 2.36 -0.79 -25.26
C ILE A 182 1.37 -0.60 -24.10
N PHE A 183 1.76 0.12 -23.04
CA PHE A 183 0.94 0.29 -21.83
C PHE A 183 -0.05 1.47 -21.89
N LEU A 184 0.21 2.51 -22.67
CA LEU A 184 -0.60 3.72 -22.67
C LEU A 184 -1.96 3.59 -23.34
N VAL A 185 -2.09 2.73 -24.35
CA VAL A 185 -3.26 2.81 -25.24
C VAL A 185 -4.54 2.37 -24.54
N ASP A 186 -4.45 1.47 -23.54
CA ASP A 186 -5.63 0.83 -22.94
C ASP A 186 -5.63 0.71 -21.41
N THR A 187 -4.69 1.31 -20.67
CA THR A 187 -4.63 1.14 -19.21
C THR A 187 -5.00 2.41 -18.42
N PRO A 188 -5.79 2.30 -17.33
CA PRO A 188 -6.19 3.44 -16.51
C PRO A 188 -5.03 4.04 -15.69
N ILE A 189 -3.84 3.45 -15.77
CA ILE A 189 -2.59 3.96 -15.19
C ILE A 189 -1.78 4.80 -16.18
N GLY A 190 -2.18 4.83 -17.46
CA GLY A 190 -1.49 5.57 -18.51
C GLY A 190 -1.19 7.04 -18.18
N PRO A 191 -2.13 7.81 -17.60
CA PRO A 191 -1.86 9.19 -17.20
C PRO A 191 -0.69 9.35 -16.22
N TYR A 192 -0.50 8.39 -15.30
CA TYR A 192 0.62 8.41 -14.35
C TYR A 192 1.96 8.15 -15.03
N PHE A 193 1.98 7.30 -16.07
CA PHE A 193 3.17 7.05 -16.87
C PHE A 193 3.54 8.26 -17.72
N GLU A 194 2.56 8.92 -18.34
CA GLU A 194 2.78 10.15 -19.11
C GLU A 194 3.42 11.25 -18.24
N GLU A 195 2.90 11.45 -17.03
CA GLU A 195 3.48 12.41 -16.09
C GLU A 195 4.92 12.05 -15.68
N TYR A 196 5.22 10.76 -15.48
CA TYR A 196 6.56 10.30 -15.15
C TYR A 196 7.56 10.55 -16.28
N VAL A 197 7.18 10.23 -17.53
CA VAL A 197 8.04 10.41 -18.71
C VAL A 197 8.33 11.89 -18.94
N LYS A 198 7.30 12.75 -18.92
CA LYS A 198 7.48 14.22 -19.04
C LYS A 198 8.47 14.76 -18.01
N LYS A 199 8.32 14.38 -16.75
CA LYS A 199 9.25 14.81 -15.67
C LYS A 199 10.68 14.29 -15.84
N LYS A 200 10.89 13.20 -16.59
CA LYS A 200 12.23 12.66 -16.85
C LYS A 200 12.89 13.37 -18.03
N ASP A 201 12.13 13.69 -19.07
CA ASP A 201 12.62 14.43 -20.22
C ASP A 201 12.96 15.89 -19.86
N ASP A 202 12.11 16.58 -19.10
CA ASP A 202 12.37 17.95 -18.61
C ASP A 202 13.68 18.03 -17.77
N ARG A 203 13.97 16.98 -16.98
CA ARG A 203 15.20 16.90 -16.17
C ARG A 203 16.45 16.65 -17.00
N ARG A 204 16.32 15.97 -18.14
CA ARG A 204 17.44 15.73 -19.07
C ARG A 204 17.80 17.01 -19.83
N GLU A 205 16.81 17.79 -20.25
CA GLU A 205 17.04 19.10 -20.90
C GLU A 205 17.69 20.11 -19.95
N GLY A 206 17.34 20.09 -18.65
CA GLY A 206 17.92 21.01 -17.66
C GLY A 206 19.39 20.75 -17.30
N SER A 207 19.93 19.57 -17.61
CA SER A 207 21.27 19.16 -17.14
C SER A 207 22.35 19.08 -18.21
N LEU A 208 22.05 19.22 -19.50
CA LEU A 208 23.04 19.18 -20.59
C LEU A 208 22.60 20.05 -21.78
N GLY A 209 23.15 21.26 -21.86
CA GLY A 209 23.27 21.93 -23.15
C GLY A 209 24.16 21.10 -24.07
N ASN A 210 23.64 20.74 -25.25
CA ASN A 210 24.33 20.06 -26.34
C ASN A 210 24.75 18.60 -26.10
N VAL A 211 23.80 17.67 -26.13
CA VAL A 211 24.03 16.35 -26.75
C VAL A 211 22.79 15.94 -27.54
N GLU A 212 23.04 15.45 -28.75
CA GLU A 212 22.10 15.10 -29.81
C GLU A 212 20.90 14.26 -29.37
N THR A 213 19.76 14.55 -30.00
CA THR A 213 18.42 13.93 -29.88
C THR A 213 18.38 12.45 -30.36
N SER A 214 19.41 11.64 -30.11
CA SER A 214 19.55 10.33 -30.76
C SER A 214 19.82 9.11 -29.87
N GLN A 215 19.74 9.20 -28.53
CA GLN A 215 19.75 8.00 -27.68
C GLN A 215 18.78 8.12 -26.49
N VAL A 216 17.50 7.90 -26.77
CA VAL A 216 16.45 7.70 -25.76
C VAL A 216 16.62 6.34 -25.02
N GLY A 217 17.40 5.43 -25.59
CA GLY A 217 17.66 4.07 -25.09
C GLY A 217 18.83 3.94 -24.13
N GLY A 218 18.77 4.57 -22.96
CA GLY A 218 19.62 4.13 -21.84
C GLY A 218 19.17 2.74 -21.35
N VAL A 219 20.11 1.82 -21.14
CA VAL A 219 19.81 0.49 -20.58
C VAL A 219 18.99 0.64 -19.30
N LEU A 220 17.77 0.10 -19.30
CA LEU A 220 16.89 0.09 -18.14
C LEU A 220 17.54 -0.67 -16.98
N THR A 221 17.88 0.04 -15.89
CA THR A 221 18.42 -0.62 -14.70
C THR A 221 17.31 -1.06 -13.75
N LYS A 222 17.62 -2.01 -12.86
CA LYS A 222 16.70 -2.41 -11.78
C LYS A 222 16.34 -1.25 -10.86
N GLN A 223 17.27 -0.31 -10.64
CA GLN A 223 17.04 0.88 -9.81
C GLN A 223 16.06 1.85 -10.47
N ASP A 224 16.12 2.01 -11.80
CA ASP A 224 15.18 2.85 -12.55
C ASP A 224 13.74 2.31 -12.45
N LEU A 225 13.55 0.99 -12.43
CA LEU A 225 12.23 0.38 -12.27
C LEU A 225 11.65 0.59 -10.88
N GLU A 226 12.44 0.49 -9.82
CA GLU A 226 11.98 0.80 -8.47
C GLU A 226 11.63 2.29 -8.32
N LEU A 227 12.40 3.18 -8.96
CA LEU A 227 12.11 4.61 -8.99
C LEU A 227 10.82 4.92 -9.76
N MET A 228 10.61 4.26 -10.90
CA MET A 228 9.37 4.33 -11.66
C MET A 228 8.19 3.85 -10.82
N LYS A 229 8.28 2.65 -10.24
CA LYS A 229 7.25 2.08 -9.35
C LYS A 229 6.90 3.05 -8.23
N ALA A 230 7.90 3.63 -7.59
CA ALA A 230 7.73 4.64 -6.57
C ALA A 230 7.00 5.89 -7.12
N SER A 231 7.41 6.41 -8.27
CA SER A 231 6.76 7.59 -8.85
C SER A 231 5.30 7.33 -9.24
N LEU A 232 4.99 6.15 -9.80
CA LEU A 232 3.62 5.77 -10.17
C LEU A 232 2.73 5.61 -8.93
N LYS A 233 3.24 4.95 -7.88
CA LYS A 233 2.53 4.84 -6.61
C LYS A 233 2.30 6.20 -5.95
N LYS A 234 3.23 7.15 -6.09
CA LYS A 234 3.01 8.53 -5.65
C LYS A 234 1.82 9.17 -6.37
N ALA A 235 1.83 9.15 -7.71
CA ALA A 235 0.80 9.79 -8.51
C ALA A 235 -0.58 9.18 -8.25
N TRP A 236 -0.66 7.84 -8.18
CA TRP A 236 -1.88 7.12 -7.77
C TRP A 236 -2.38 7.54 -6.40
N LEU A 237 -1.48 7.68 -5.42
CA LEU A 237 -1.85 8.02 -4.05
C LEU A 237 -2.40 9.46 -3.96
N GLU A 238 -1.81 10.39 -4.71
CA GLU A 238 -2.28 11.78 -4.82
C GLU A 238 -3.65 11.88 -5.51
N ASP A 239 -3.86 11.14 -6.62
CA ASP A 239 -5.14 11.11 -7.32
C ASP A 239 -6.23 10.45 -6.47
N PHE A 240 -5.92 9.34 -5.80
CA PHE A 240 -6.88 8.65 -4.95
C PHE A 240 -7.30 9.49 -3.74
N HIS A 241 -6.36 10.22 -3.14
CA HIS A 241 -6.69 11.19 -2.08
C HIS A 241 -7.56 12.33 -2.61
N GLY A 242 -7.23 12.88 -3.79
CA GLY A 242 -8.05 13.90 -4.46
C GLY A 242 -9.48 13.44 -4.71
N PHE A 243 -9.65 12.22 -5.21
CA PHE A 243 -10.95 11.58 -5.40
C PHE A 243 -11.72 11.43 -4.08
N CYS A 244 -11.09 10.89 -3.02
CA CYS A 244 -11.74 10.71 -1.71
C CYS A 244 -12.18 12.04 -1.10
N MET A 245 -11.37 13.09 -1.22
CA MET A 245 -11.73 14.43 -0.75
C MET A 245 -12.85 15.07 -1.59
N GLY A 246 -12.93 14.74 -2.88
CA GLY A 246 -14.01 15.16 -3.77
C GLY A 246 -15.36 14.52 -3.43
N LEU A 247 -15.38 13.29 -2.93
CA LEU A 247 -16.59 12.62 -2.43
C LEU A 247 -17.16 13.31 -1.17
N GLY A 248 -16.27 13.85 -0.33
CA GLY A 248 -16.64 14.50 0.93
C GLY A 248 -17.21 13.53 1.97
N GLY A 249 -17.83 14.11 3.00
CA GLY A 249 -18.57 13.32 3.97
C GLY A 249 -17.72 12.45 4.91
N THR A 250 -18.32 11.40 5.46
CA THR A 250 -17.61 10.43 6.31
C THR A 250 -16.53 9.68 5.53
N THR A 251 -16.73 9.45 4.23
CA THR A 251 -15.71 8.82 3.36
C THR A 251 -14.43 9.65 3.31
N ALA A 252 -14.53 10.97 3.11
CA ALA A 252 -13.35 11.85 3.09
C ALA A 252 -12.64 11.89 4.45
N GLU A 253 -13.38 11.88 5.58
CA GLU A 253 -12.78 11.87 6.91
C GLU A 253 -12.00 10.56 7.17
N VAL A 254 -12.62 9.40 6.91
CA VAL A 254 -11.99 8.09 7.16
C VAL A 254 -10.86 7.81 6.16
N MET A 255 -11.13 7.90 4.86
CA MET A 255 -10.12 7.63 3.83
C MET A 255 -9.04 8.71 3.79
N GLY A 256 -9.37 9.97 4.06
CA GLY A 256 -8.37 11.03 4.14
C GLY A 256 -7.37 10.76 5.26
N HIS A 257 -7.82 10.27 6.42
CA HIS A 257 -6.94 9.87 7.52
C HIS A 257 -6.03 8.70 7.12
N ILE A 258 -6.63 7.63 6.57
CA ILE A 258 -5.90 6.42 6.15
C ILE A 258 -4.83 6.76 5.10
N LEU A 259 -5.21 7.46 4.03
CA LEU A 259 -4.29 7.80 2.94
C LEU A 259 -3.21 8.79 3.37
N SER A 260 -3.51 9.69 4.31
CA SER A 260 -2.52 10.61 4.87
C SER A 260 -1.43 9.87 5.63
N MET A 261 -1.78 8.82 6.39
CA MET A 261 -0.77 7.99 7.03
C MET A 261 -0.01 7.12 6.04
N ASP A 262 -0.69 6.52 5.05
CA ASP A 262 -0.01 5.78 3.97
C ASP A 262 1.01 6.67 3.23
N ALA A 263 0.67 7.95 2.99
CA ALA A 263 1.58 8.93 2.41
C ALA A 263 2.78 9.21 3.33
N ASP A 264 2.56 9.44 4.63
CA ASP A 264 3.63 9.71 5.60
C ASP A 264 4.57 8.50 5.75
N PHE A 265 4.02 7.28 5.82
CA PHE A 265 4.82 6.04 5.86
C PHE A 265 5.68 5.89 4.61
N ARG A 266 5.12 6.22 3.45
CA ARG A 266 5.85 6.18 2.19
C ARG A 266 6.99 7.20 2.17
N VAL A 267 6.80 8.40 2.71
CA VAL A 267 7.87 9.40 2.87
C VAL A 267 8.98 8.86 3.78
N MET A 268 8.62 8.28 4.91
CA MET A 268 9.60 7.71 5.85
C MET A 268 10.37 6.53 5.24
N LEU A 269 9.68 5.62 4.56
CA LEU A 269 10.32 4.47 3.90
C LEU A 269 11.31 4.92 2.82
N VAL A 270 10.92 5.90 1.99
CA VAL A 270 11.82 6.49 0.99
C VAL A 270 12.99 7.19 1.68
N ALA A 271 12.76 7.94 2.76
CA ALA A 271 13.83 8.63 3.48
C ALA A 271 14.84 7.64 4.07
N ILE A 272 14.39 6.57 4.73
CA ILE A 272 15.26 5.54 5.34
C ILE A 272 16.00 4.75 4.27
N ASN A 273 15.31 4.26 3.23
CA ASN A 273 15.94 3.52 2.14
C ASN A 273 16.92 4.39 1.33
N SER A 274 16.69 5.70 1.27
CA SER A 274 17.64 6.64 0.63
C SER A 274 18.96 6.78 1.38
N LEU A 275 19.01 6.51 2.70
CA LEU A 275 20.26 6.55 3.48
C LEU A 275 21.21 5.41 3.09
N ASN A 276 20.66 4.27 2.68
CA ASN A 276 21.42 3.08 2.28
C ASN A 276 21.75 3.06 0.77
N THR A 277 21.39 4.11 0.03
CA THR A 277 21.62 4.22 -1.42
C THR A 277 22.34 5.52 -1.78
N ASN A 278 22.79 5.63 -3.03
CA ASN A 278 23.46 6.82 -3.56
C ASN A 278 22.55 8.07 -3.57
N LEU A 279 21.24 7.90 -3.35
CA LEU A 279 20.21 8.94 -3.27
C LEU A 279 20.37 9.90 -2.07
N SER A 280 21.27 9.58 -1.14
CA SER A 280 21.67 10.49 -0.05
C SER A 280 22.56 11.65 -0.52
N THR A 281 23.19 11.52 -1.69
CA THR A 281 24.09 12.53 -2.28
C THR A 281 23.34 13.79 -2.71
N GLU A 282 23.97 14.96 -2.60
CA GLU A 282 23.38 16.27 -2.88
C GLU A 282 22.74 16.39 -4.27
N GLN A 283 23.32 15.73 -5.29
CA GLN A 283 22.78 15.69 -6.66
C GLN A 283 21.51 14.82 -6.81
N GLN A 284 21.32 13.79 -6.00
CA GLN A 284 20.19 12.85 -6.09
C GLN A 284 19.11 13.08 -5.02
N ARG A 285 19.32 14.05 -4.13
CA ARG A 285 18.31 14.51 -3.17
C ARG A 285 17.08 15.07 -3.87
N GLU A 286 17.24 15.76 -5.00
CA GLU A 286 16.11 16.26 -5.78
C GLU A 286 15.26 15.12 -6.34
N GLU A 287 15.90 14.03 -6.78
CA GLU A 287 15.19 12.82 -7.22
C GLU A 287 14.43 12.18 -6.06
N ARG A 288 15.06 12.03 -4.88
CA ARG A 288 14.38 11.55 -3.67
C ARG A 288 13.19 12.44 -3.30
N ASN A 289 13.38 13.76 -3.30
CA ASN A 289 12.33 14.72 -2.94
C ASN A 289 11.16 14.68 -3.93
N SER A 290 11.41 14.34 -5.20
CA SER A 290 10.36 14.16 -6.21
C SER A 290 9.43 12.98 -5.92
N LEU A 291 9.87 12.00 -5.11
CA LEU A 291 9.10 10.82 -4.72
C LEU A 291 8.16 11.05 -3.52
N TYR A 292 8.31 12.17 -2.80
CA TYR A 292 7.44 12.48 -1.66
C TYR A 292 6.05 12.90 -2.16
N PRO A 293 4.96 12.28 -1.67
CA PRO A 293 3.60 12.78 -1.90
C PRO A 293 3.44 14.23 -1.44
N ASN A 294 2.47 14.95 -2.00
CA ASN A 294 2.17 16.34 -1.69
C ASN A 294 1.06 16.51 -0.62
N PHE A 295 0.80 15.49 0.17
CA PHE A 295 -0.19 15.48 1.25
C PHE A 295 0.25 14.50 2.36
N GLY A 296 -0.44 14.53 3.50
CA GLY A 296 -0.08 13.77 4.71
C GLY A 296 0.03 14.68 5.93
N TYR A 297 0.22 14.11 7.12
CA TYR A 297 0.42 14.90 8.33
C TYR A 297 1.82 15.50 8.39
N LEU A 298 2.80 14.92 7.68
CA LEU A 298 4.14 15.46 7.57
C LEU A 298 4.23 16.60 6.54
N TYR A 299 3.23 16.80 5.69
CA TYR A 299 3.20 17.90 4.73
C TYR A 299 2.58 19.17 5.35
N PRO A 300 3.16 20.38 5.17
CA PRO A 300 4.39 20.71 4.44
C PRO A 300 5.66 20.80 5.29
N GLU A 301 5.54 21.03 6.61
CA GLU A 301 6.67 21.35 7.48
C GLU A 301 7.60 20.15 7.73
N GLY A 302 7.05 18.96 7.98
CA GLY A 302 7.82 17.73 8.11
C GLY A 302 8.58 17.42 6.82
N HIS A 303 7.96 17.62 5.65
CA HIS A 303 8.64 17.41 4.36
C HIS A 303 9.81 18.37 4.19
N LYS A 304 9.68 19.64 4.59
CA LYS A 304 10.77 20.61 4.52
C LYS A 304 12.00 20.13 5.30
N GLN A 305 11.79 19.56 6.48
CA GLN A 305 12.86 19.01 7.32
C GLN A 305 13.41 17.70 6.75
N LEU A 306 12.54 16.77 6.34
CA LEU A 306 12.91 15.48 5.74
C LEU A 306 13.66 15.62 4.40
N ARG A 307 13.45 16.72 3.66
CA ARG A 307 14.23 17.03 2.46
C ARG A 307 15.69 17.37 2.76
N THR A 308 16.01 17.80 3.99
CA THR A 308 17.38 18.16 4.41
C THR A 308 18.12 17.04 5.11
N VAL A 309 17.49 15.87 5.25
CA VAL A 309 18.05 14.69 5.90
C VAL A 309 19.20 14.08 5.08
N TRP A 310 20.28 13.72 5.77
CA TRP A 310 21.44 12.99 5.22
C TRP A 310 21.92 11.84 6.11
N ASN A 311 21.44 11.75 7.35
CA ASN A 311 21.73 10.65 8.28
C ASN A 311 20.55 10.39 9.23
N GLU A 312 20.62 9.30 9.98
CA GLU A 312 19.58 8.91 10.95
C GLU A 312 19.31 9.98 12.01
N THR A 313 20.35 10.65 12.52
CA THR A 313 20.23 11.71 13.52
C THR A 313 19.39 12.88 12.99
N THR A 314 19.55 13.21 11.72
CA THR A 314 18.76 14.26 11.05
C THR A 314 17.32 13.83 10.77
N ILE A 315 17.05 12.53 10.57
CA ILE A 315 15.65 12.02 10.51
C ILE A 315 14.99 12.19 11.86
N ARG A 316 15.65 11.77 12.94
CA ARG A 316 15.12 11.92 14.30
C ARG A 316 14.83 13.38 14.62
N ALA A 317 15.76 14.28 14.30
CA ALA A 317 15.58 15.71 14.49
C ALA A 317 14.40 16.28 13.68
N ALA A 318 14.18 15.76 12.46
CA ALA A 318 13.04 16.15 11.62
C ALA A 318 11.68 15.67 12.17
N LEU A 319 11.68 14.60 12.96
CA LEU A 319 10.49 14.01 13.60
C LEU A 319 10.32 14.41 15.07
N ASP A 320 11.21 15.24 15.63
CA ASP A 320 11.21 15.65 17.05
C ASP A 320 10.05 16.59 17.43
N ALA A 321 9.28 17.07 16.44
CA ALA A 321 8.12 17.91 16.70
C ALA A 321 7.04 17.12 17.46
N PRO A 322 6.37 17.72 18.47
CA PRO A 322 5.42 17.01 19.33
C PRO A 322 4.20 16.44 18.58
N ASN A 323 3.87 17.02 17.42
CA ASN A 323 2.78 16.54 16.56
C ASN A 323 3.12 15.22 15.82
N TYR A 324 4.40 14.80 15.85
CA TYR A 324 4.90 13.61 15.15
C TYR A 324 5.34 12.50 16.10
N ALA A 325 4.96 12.56 17.38
CA ALA A 325 5.37 11.59 18.40
C ALA A 325 5.10 10.13 18.00
N LYS A 326 3.98 9.85 17.31
CA LYS A 326 3.65 8.52 16.77
C LYS A 326 4.70 8.05 15.74
N TYR A 327 5.04 8.92 14.78
CA TYR A 327 6.05 8.63 13.76
C TYR A 327 7.46 8.49 14.34
N MET A 328 7.77 9.24 15.40
CA MET A 328 9.03 9.13 16.12
C MET A 328 9.15 7.79 16.86
N GLN A 329 8.08 7.34 17.54
CA GLN A 329 8.06 6.02 18.17
C GLN A 329 8.25 4.90 17.15
N LEU A 330 7.58 5.02 15.99
CA LEU A 330 7.74 4.08 14.89
C LEU A 330 9.20 4.08 14.39
N PHE A 331 9.79 5.25 14.17
CA PHE A 331 11.20 5.37 13.79
C PHE A 331 12.16 4.75 14.82
N ASP A 332 11.89 4.91 16.11
CA ASP A 332 12.72 4.36 17.18
C ASP A 332 12.65 2.82 17.24
N GLN A 333 11.46 2.24 17.06
CA GLN A 333 11.28 0.79 16.97
C GLN A 333 12.01 0.22 15.75
N VAL A 334 11.90 0.91 14.62
CA VAL A 334 12.60 0.57 13.38
C VAL A 334 14.11 0.64 13.54
N LYS A 335 14.62 1.66 14.24
CA LYS A 335 16.05 1.79 14.48
C LYS A 335 16.58 0.65 15.36
N GLN A 336 15.86 0.31 16.43
CA GLN A 336 16.24 -0.81 17.31
C GLN A 336 16.39 -2.12 16.52
N PHE A 337 15.56 -2.32 15.49
CA PHE A 337 15.69 -3.44 14.58
C PHE A 337 16.99 -3.40 13.75
N TYR A 338 17.29 -2.27 13.08
CA TYR A 338 18.52 -2.14 12.29
C TYR A 338 19.80 -2.27 13.14
N ASP A 339 19.80 -1.73 14.35
CA ASP A 339 20.93 -1.87 15.27
C ASP A 339 21.11 -3.33 15.73
N ALA A 340 20.01 -4.08 15.90
CA ALA A 340 20.04 -5.51 16.20
C ALA A 340 20.60 -6.35 15.03
N GLU A 341 20.17 -6.08 13.79
CA GLU A 341 20.70 -6.74 12.59
C GLU A 341 22.20 -6.46 12.37
N ARG A 342 22.67 -5.26 12.72
CA ARG A 342 24.06 -4.83 12.50
C ARG A 342 25.02 -5.39 13.55
N SER A 343 24.54 -5.70 14.75
CA SER A 343 25.34 -6.21 15.87
C SER A 343 25.55 -7.72 15.82
N GLU A 344 24.70 -8.48 15.12
CA GLU A 344 24.78 -9.95 15.05
C GLU A 344 25.06 -10.42 13.62
N GLY A 345 26.35 -10.62 13.29
CA GLY A 345 26.76 -11.16 12.01
C GLY A 345 26.02 -12.44 11.62
N SER A 346 25.13 -12.35 10.64
CA SER A 346 24.62 -13.41 9.76
C SER A 346 24.06 -14.72 10.38
N ALA A 347 23.71 -14.78 11.67
CA ALA A 347 23.29 -16.07 12.27
C ALA A 347 22.17 -16.02 13.33
N ARG A 348 21.38 -14.95 13.43
CA ARG A 348 20.20 -14.90 14.31
C ARG A 348 18.99 -14.19 13.67
N ALA A 349 18.46 -14.80 12.62
CA ALA A 349 17.07 -14.58 12.22
C ALA A 349 16.14 -15.31 13.21
N GLY A 350 15.94 -14.74 14.40
CA GLY A 350 15.13 -15.36 15.47
C GLY A 350 15.05 -14.57 16.79
N GLY A 351 15.15 -13.24 16.75
CA GLY A 351 14.85 -12.37 17.89
C GLY A 351 13.36 -12.01 17.89
N ALA A 352 12.67 -12.26 19.01
CA ALA A 352 11.22 -12.08 19.14
C ALA A 352 10.73 -10.65 18.83
N GLY A 353 9.81 -10.54 17.87
CA GLY A 353 8.97 -9.35 17.64
C GLY A 353 9.32 -8.54 16.39
N LEU A 354 8.51 -8.72 15.34
CA LEU A 354 8.51 -8.03 14.03
C LEU A 354 9.79 -8.16 13.19
N GLN A 355 9.62 -8.51 11.91
CA GLN A 355 10.70 -9.04 11.06
C GLN A 355 11.25 -8.02 10.06
N SER A 356 10.63 -6.85 9.99
CA SER A 356 11.00 -5.77 9.10
C SER A 356 10.41 -4.45 9.61
N ILE A 357 11.07 -3.33 9.26
CA ILE A 357 10.50 -1.98 9.31
C ILE A 357 9.08 -1.93 8.73
N GLU A 358 8.86 -2.69 7.66
CA GLU A 358 7.58 -2.76 6.99
C GLU A 358 6.53 -3.42 7.88
N ASP A 359 6.89 -4.43 8.69
CA ASP A 359 5.96 -5.12 9.58
C ASP A 359 5.45 -4.21 10.71
N LEU A 360 6.32 -3.34 11.24
CA LEU A 360 5.93 -2.33 12.23
C LEU A 360 4.96 -1.32 11.63
N ILE A 361 5.25 -0.85 10.41
CA ILE A 361 4.33 0.02 9.65
C ILE A 361 3.01 -0.71 9.38
N TYR A 362 3.06 -1.98 8.99
CA TYR A 362 1.87 -2.77 8.72
C TYR A 362 1.01 -2.99 9.96
N ALA A 363 1.60 -3.23 11.13
CA ALA A 363 0.87 -3.35 12.39
C ALA A 363 0.09 -2.06 12.71
N ASP A 364 0.74 -0.90 12.56
CA ASP A 364 0.08 0.40 12.70
C ASP A 364 -1.03 0.60 11.65
N CYS A 365 -0.80 0.25 10.38
CA CYS A 365 -1.82 0.32 9.34
C CYS A 365 -3.03 -0.56 9.64
N VAL A 366 -2.82 -1.78 10.14
CA VAL A 366 -3.89 -2.74 10.46
C VAL A 366 -4.85 -2.17 11.49
N GLU A 367 -4.36 -1.57 12.57
CA GLU A 367 -5.22 -0.94 13.58
C GLU A 367 -6.14 0.14 12.97
N ASN A 368 -5.60 0.92 12.02
CA ASN A 368 -6.36 1.97 11.34
C ASN A 368 -7.39 1.42 10.35
N TYR A 369 -7.07 0.32 9.66
CA TYR A 369 -8.05 -0.39 8.84
C TYR A 369 -9.16 -1.02 9.70
N GLU A 370 -8.84 -1.52 10.89
CA GLU A 370 -9.85 -2.04 11.81
C GLU A 370 -10.79 -0.93 12.31
N MET A 371 -10.24 0.23 12.68
CA MET A 371 -11.02 1.40 13.08
C MET A 371 -11.98 1.89 11.99
N ALA A 372 -11.64 1.69 10.71
CA ALA A 372 -12.53 2.01 9.60
C ALA A 372 -13.86 1.25 9.69
N PHE A 373 -13.93 0.06 10.31
CA PHE A 373 -15.19 -0.67 10.43
C PHE A 373 -16.09 -0.21 11.57
N GLU A 374 -15.61 0.66 12.47
CA GLU A 374 -16.40 1.20 13.59
C GLU A 374 -17.39 2.28 13.16
N GLN A 375 -17.08 2.97 12.06
CA GLN A 375 -17.98 3.93 11.44
C GLN A 375 -18.88 3.23 10.42
N GLN A 376 -19.99 3.86 10.04
CA GLN A 376 -20.98 3.34 9.10
C GLN A 376 -21.25 4.36 7.99
N TYR A 377 -21.72 3.91 6.82
CA TYR A 377 -22.09 4.76 5.68
C TYR A 377 -20.90 5.49 5.03
N HIS A 378 -19.80 4.79 4.80
CA HIS A 378 -18.63 5.32 4.09
C HIS A 378 -17.93 4.24 3.26
N PHE A 379 -17.19 4.65 2.22
CA PHE A 379 -16.48 3.70 1.35
C PHE A 379 -15.16 3.19 1.92
N GLY A 380 -14.68 3.76 3.01
CA GLY A 380 -13.44 3.31 3.66
C GLY A 380 -13.43 1.84 4.07
N VAL A 381 -14.61 1.25 4.34
CA VAL A 381 -14.72 -0.19 4.65
C VAL A 381 -14.26 -1.10 3.52
N PHE A 382 -14.43 -0.69 2.26
CA PHE A 382 -14.03 -1.49 1.10
C PHE A 382 -12.50 -1.51 0.96
N TYR A 383 -11.83 -0.37 1.18
CA TYR A 383 -10.36 -0.29 1.19
C TYR A 383 -9.78 -1.07 2.37
N ALA A 384 -10.31 -0.84 3.57
CA ALA A 384 -9.87 -1.54 4.78
C ALA A 384 -10.04 -3.06 4.65
N TRP A 385 -11.17 -3.54 4.10
CA TRP A 385 -11.40 -4.96 3.87
C TRP A 385 -10.31 -5.60 3.00
N VAL A 386 -10.00 -5.00 1.84
CA VAL A 386 -8.98 -5.54 0.94
C VAL A 386 -7.60 -5.54 1.62
N LYS A 387 -7.23 -4.43 2.28
CA LYS A 387 -5.93 -4.32 2.97
C LYS A 387 -5.77 -5.29 4.14
N LEU A 388 -6.83 -5.50 4.92
CA LEU A 388 -6.84 -6.50 5.99
C LEU A 388 -6.74 -7.92 5.43
N ARG A 389 -7.43 -8.23 4.32
CA ARG A 389 -7.32 -9.55 3.69
C ARG A 389 -5.92 -9.80 3.12
N GLU A 390 -5.27 -8.79 2.56
CA GLU A 390 -3.87 -8.89 2.16
C GLU A 390 -2.94 -9.16 3.35
N GLN A 391 -3.20 -8.57 4.51
CA GLN A 391 -2.44 -8.89 5.72
C GLN A 391 -2.70 -10.33 6.19
N GLU A 392 -3.95 -10.80 6.16
CA GLU A 392 -4.29 -12.18 6.51
C GLU A 392 -3.57 -13.18 5.62
N ILE A 393 -3.54 -12.94 4.30
CA ILE A 393 -2.83 -13.80 3.35
C ILE A 393 -1.32 -13.80 3.62
N ARG A 394 -0.74 -12.65 3.99
CA ARG A 394 0.66 -12.57 4.42
C ARG A 394 0.91 -13.38 5.69
N ASN A 395 0.00 -13.32 6.66
CA ASN A 395 0.10 -14.13 7.88
C ASN A 395 0.03 -15.63 7.58
N ILE A 396 -0.85 -16.07 6.66
CA ILE A 396 -0.96 -17.47 6.24
C ILE A 396 0.32 -17.92 5.53
N ARG A 397 0.85 -17.10 4.61
CA ARG A 397 2.11 -17.36 3.92
C ARG A 397 3.26 -17.51 4.93
N TRP A 398 3.32 -16.60 5.89
CA TRP A 398 4.31 -16.64 6.96
C TRP A 398 4.22 -17.90 7.81
N ALA A 399 3.00 -18.29 8.22
CA ALA A 399 2.79 -19.55 8.93
C ALA A 399 3.26 -20.76 8.11
N GLY A 400 2.98 -20.79 6.80
CA GLY A 400 3.49 -21.81 5.89
C GLY A 400 5.02 -21.87 5.82
N ASP A 401 5.69 -20.71 5.72
CA ASP A 401 7.16 -20.62 5.73
C ASP A 401 7.74 -21.13 7.07
N MET A 402 7.12 -20.83 8.20
CA MET A 402 7.53 -21.30 9.53
C MET A 402 7.33 -22.80 9.76
N ILE A 403 6.29 -23.39 9.18
CA ILE A 403 6.06 -24.84 9.21
C ILE A 403 7.18 -25.55 8.46
N ILE A 404 7.56 -25.07 7.26
CA ILE A 404 8.68 -25.62 6.47
C ILE A 404 10.00 -25.50 7.25
N LEU A 405 10.24 -24.35 7.90
CA LEU A 405 11.46 -24.10 8.66
C LEU A 405 11.46 -24.77 10.05
N ASN A 406 10.39 -25.46 10.42
CA ASN A 406 10.18 -26.11 11.72
C ASN A 406 10.37 -25.16 12.92
N LYS A 407 9.93 -23.89 12.77
CA LYS A 407 9.99 -22.83 13.79
C LYS A 407 8.60 -22.39 14.24
N LYS A 408 7.79 -23.34 14.71
CA LYS A 408 6.36 -23.14 15.00
C LYS A 408 6.10 -22.20 16.18
N ASP A 409 7.01 -22.19 17.16
CA ASP A 409 6.90 -21.33 18.35
C ASP A 409 6.95 -19.83 18.02
N GLU A 410 7.50 -19.47 16.84
CA GLU A 410 7.57 -18.07 16.40
C GLU A 410 6.25 -17.59 15.76
N ILE A 411 5.36 -18.48 15.31
CA ILE A 411 4.12 -18.11 14.58
C ILE A 411 3.20 -17.24 15.44
N ASP A 412 2.94 -17.62 16.70
CA ASP A 412 2.02 -16.87 17.57
C ASP A 412 2.57 -15.49 17.98
N THR A 413 3.89 -15.34 17.96
CA THR A 413 4.60 -14.12 18.37
C THR A 413 4.83 -13.15 17.21
N THR A 414 4.94 -13.65 15.98
CA THR A 414 5.31 -12.86 14.79
C THR A 414 4.11 -12.43 13.94
N VAL A 415 2.99 -13.15 14.02
CA VAL A 415 1.80 -12.84 13.23
C VAL A 415 1.14 -11.55 13.72
N VAL A 416 0.89 -10.62 12.78
CA VAL A 416 0.08 -9.42 13.02
C VAL A 416 -1.39 -9.84 13.04
N LYS A 417 -1.89 -10.19 14.23
CA LYS A 417 -3.28 -10.62 14.41
C LYS A 417 -4.23 -9.45 14.11
N ILE A 418 -5.26 -9.74 13.32
CA ILE A 418 -6.30 -8.79 12.90
C ILE A 418 -7.48 -8.91 13.89
N PHE A 419 -8.14 -7.79 14.18
CA PHE A 419 -9.23 -7.62 15.14
C PHE A 419 -8.89 -8.15 16.55
N LYS A 420 -7.74 -7.75 17.09
CA LYS A 420 -7.40 -8.08 18.48
C LYS A 420 -8.46 -7.51 19.43
N PRO A 421 -8.92 -8.26 20.45
CA PRO A 421 -9.76 -7.71 21.50
C PRO A 421 -9.01 -6.54 22.16
N ARG A 422 -9.59 -5.34 22.11
CA ARG A 422 -9.00 -4.18 22.80
C ARG A 422 -9.13 -4.41 24.31
N SER A 423 -7.99 -4.43 25.00
CA SER A 423 -7.88 -4.59 26.45
C SER A 423 -8.27 -3.33 27.22
#